data_AF-A0A9N8LE10-F1
#
_entry.id   AF-A0A9N8LE10-F1
#
_cell.length_a   1.000
_cell.length_b   1.000
_cell.length_c   1.000
_cell.angle_alpha   90.00
_cell.angle_beta   90.00
_cell.angle_gamma   90.00
#
_symmetry.space_group_name_H-M   'P 1'
#
loop_
_entity.id
_entity.type
_entity.pdbx_description
1 polymer ?
#
loop_
_entity_poly.entity_id
_entity_poly.type
_entity_poly.pdbx_seq_one_letter_code
_entity_poly.pdbx_strand_id
1 'polypeptide(L)'
;MARARNQTKKRPAASSTAALVSTAAEQDALAEQATRTQRKENQSKSTRVNWDPKQKEFIAWTKQRYGGEQCPELVDGTKLHSFLAHEQVGRPTKRPRKTGASTDEQAIGYSTIEAYTNAIIDLWQSQVDLGINSSSHPRTAAVKALLHNVQ
;
A
#
# COMPACT_ATOMS: atom_id res chain seq x y z
N MET A 1 32.90 74.61 25.07
CA MET A 1 33.31 73.23 25.45
C MET A 1 32.03 72.46 25.80
N ALA A 2 31.29 71.94 24.81
CA ALA A 2 31.36 70.58 24.30
C ALA A 2 30.92 69.49 25.30
N ARG A 3 29.68 68.98 25.20
CA ARG A 3 29.37 67.61 24.70
C ARG A 3 27.91 67.23 24.96
N ALA A 4 27.21 66.95 23.86
CA ALA A 4 25.93 66.24 23.82
C ALA A 4 26.07 64.77 24.26
N ARG A 5 25.01 64.22 24.87
CA ARG A 5 24.81 62.76 25.03
C ARG A 5 23.33 62.42 24.79
N ASN A 6 22.99 62.18 23.54
CA ASN A 6 21.87 61.34 23.14
C ASN A 6 22.35 59.89 23.12
N GLN A 7 21.70 58.96 23.84
CA GLN A 7 21.64 57.53 23.45
C GLN A 7 20.34 56.86 23.95
N THR A 8 19.38 56.78 23.02
CA THR A 8 18.52 55.63 22.67
C THR A 8 18.18 54.58 23.74
N LYS A 9 16.91 54.61 24.16
CA LYS A 9 16.20 53.52 24.85
C LYS A 9 15.96 52.37 23.85
N LYS A 10 16.85 51.37 23.82
CA LYS A 10 16.64 50.13 23.07
C LYS A 10 15.55 49.30 23.77
N ARG A 11 14.33 49.28 23.20
CA ARG A 11 13.36 48.20 23.45
C ARG A 11 13.86 46.97 22.68
N PRO A 12 14.08 45.80 23.30
CA PRO A 12 14.17 44.58 22.51
C PRO A 12 12.77 44.30 21.96
N ALA A 13 12.68 44.28 20.63
CA ALA A 13 11.51 43.80 19.90
C ALA A 13 11.18 42.39 20.40
N ALA A 14 9.89 42.14 20.63
CA ALA A 14 9.39 40.79 20.76
C ALA A 14 9.86 40.02 19.53
N SER A 15 10.76 39.05 19.74
CA SER A 15 11.08 38.05 18.74
C SER A 15 9.80 37.24 18.58
N SER A 16 8.97 37.65 17.61
CA SER A 16 7.86 36.85 17.15
C SER A 16 8.49 35.65 16.46
N THR A 17 8.63 34.57 17.23
CA THR A 17 8.69 33.22 16.68
C THR A 17 7.40 33.05 15.90
N ALA A 18 7.46 33.37 14.61
CA ALA A 18 6.49 32.92 13.64
C ALA A 18 6.57 31.39 13.64
N ALA A 19 5.80 30.77 14.53
CA ALA A 19 5.38 29.40 14.36
C ALA A 19 4.70 29.39 12.99
N LEU A 20 5.36 28.75 12.02
CA LEU A 20 4.76 28.40 10.74
C LEU A 20 3.46 27.68 11.07
N VAL A 21 2.34 28.40 10.98
CA VAL A 21 1.02 27.79 11.13
C VAL A 21 0.86 26.93 9.90
N SER A 22 1.18 25.64 10.04
CA SER A 22 0.85 24.65 9.01
C SER A 22 -0.62 24.80 8.66
N THR A 23 -0.91 24.82 7.37
CA THR A 23 -2.28 25.00 6.89
C THR A 23 -3.16 23.84 7.38
N ALA A 24 -4.47 24.04 7.51
CA ALA A 24 -5.39 22.97 7.90
C ALA A 24 -5.23 21.71 7.01
N ALA A 25 -4.99 21.91 5.70
CA ALA A 25 -4.73 20.82 4.76
C ALA A 25 -3.45 20.03 5.07
N GLU A 26 -2.39 20.68 5.52
CA GLU A 26 -1.15 20.01 5.95
C GLU A 26 -1.35 19.25 7.26
N GLN A 27 -2.13 19.80 8.20
CA GLN A 27 -2.47 19.14 9.45
C GLN A 27 -3.32 17.88 9.21
N ASP A 28 -4.32 17.96 8.33
CA ASP A 28 -5.15 16.83 7.95
C ASP A 28 -4.33 15.73 7.25
N ALA A 29 -3.45 16.11 6.31
CA ALA A 29 -2.55 15.15 5.65
C ALA A 29 -1.60 14.44 6.63
N LEU A 30 -1.07 15.15 7.62
CA LEU A 30 -0.24 14.56 8.68
C LEU A 30 -1.05 13.61 9.58
N ALA A 31 -2.28 13.97 9.93
CA ALA A 31 -3.16 13.11 10.72
C ALA A 31 -3.51 11.82 9.97
N GLU A 32 -3.79 11.91 8.66
CA GLU A 32 -3.97 10.74 7.81
C GLU A 32 -2.72 9.85 7.78
N GLN A 33 -1.54 10.45 7.60
CA GLN A 33 -0.28 9.71 7.54
C GLN A 33 0.05 9.02 8.89
N ALA A 34 -0.20 9.70 10.01
CA ALA A 34 -0.06 9.12 11.35
C ALA A 34 -0.97 7.89 11.53
N THR A 35 -2.22 8.00 11.11
CA THR A 35 -3.20 6.89 11.16
C THR A 35 -2.75 5.69 10.32
N ARG A 36 -2.19 5.94 9.13
CA ARG A 36 -1.64 4.88 8.26
C ARG A 36 -0.43 4.18 8.90
N THR A 37 0.44 4.94 9.54
CA THR A 37 1.63 4.41 10.22
C THR A 37 1.23 3.54 11.41
N GLN A 38 0.28 4.02 12.22
CA GLN A 38 -0.26 3.27 13.35
C GLN A 38 -0.93 1.96 12.91
N ARG A 39 -1.62 1.94 11.76
CA ARG A 39 -2.16 0.71 11.18
C ARG A 39 -1.06 -0.32 10.89
N LYS A 40 0.08 0.10 10.33
CA LYS A 40 1.20 -0.80 10.03
C LYS A 40 1.84 -1.37 11.30
N GLU A 41 1.93 -0.57 12.36
CA GLU A 41 2.43 -1.00 13.67
C GLU A 41 1.46 -1.96 14.37
N ASN A 42 0.16 -1.68 14.26
CA ASN A 42 -0.90 -2.52 14.82
C ASN A 42 -1.18 -3.79 14.01
N GLN A 43 -0.63 -3.90 12.80
CA GLN A 43 -0.82 -5.07 11.97
C GLN A 43 -0.20 -6.29 12.65
N SER A 44 -1.02 -7.30 12.93
CA SER A 44 -0.55 -8.48 13.61
C SER A 44 0.61 -9.14 12.86
N LYS A 45 1.59 -9.67 13.60
CA LYS A 45 2.70 -10.46 13.02
C LYS A 45 2.18 -11.60 12.14
N SER A 46 1.04 -12.20 12.50
CA SER A 46 0.36 -13.25 11.72
C SER A 46 -0.11 -12.76 10.35
N THR A 47 -0.69 -11.55 10.28
CA THR A 47 -1.13 -10.94 9.02
C THR A 47 0.04 -10.72 8.08
N ARG A 48 1.17 -10.20 8.57
CA ARG A 48 2.40 -10.05 7.78
C ARG A 48 2.92 -11.38 7.26
N VAL A 49 3.05 -12.39 8.13
CA VAL A 49 3.50 -13.73 7.75
C VAL A 49 2.62 -14.38 6.68
N ASN A 50 1.32 -14.05 6.65
CA ASN A 50 0.39 -14.54 5.63
C ASN A 50 0.44 -13.73 4.32
N TRP A 51 0.74 -12.44 4.36
CA TRP A 51 0.73 -11.54 3.20
C TRP A 51 2.06 -11.54 2.43
N ASP A 52 3.19 -11.54 3.15
CA ASP A 52 4.54 -11.59 2.58
C ASP A 52 4.72 -12.66 1.48
N PRO A 53 4.30 -13.94 1.69
CA PRO A 53 4.45 -14.95 0.64
C PRO A 53 3.61 -14.63 -0.61
N LYS A 54 2.42 -14.04 -0.45
CA LYS A 54 1.53 -13.68 -1.56
C LYS A 54 2.11 -12.52 -2.37
N GLN A 55 2.66 -11.52 -1.69
CA GLN A 55 3.36 -10.40 -2.31
C GLN A 55 4.59 -10.88 -3.09
N LYS A 56 5.39 -11.78 -2.50
CA LYS A 56 6.57 -12.37 -3.16
C LYS A 56 6.19 -13.17 -4.42
N GLU A 57 5.13 -13.97 -4.35
CA GLU A 57 4.61 -14.71 -5.51
C GLU A 57 4.19 -13.77 -6.64
N PHE A 58 3.47 -12.68 -6.31
CA PHE A 58 3.12 -11.65 -7.28
C PHE A 58 4.36 -11.00 -7.92
N ILE A 59 5.33 -10.57 -7.12
CA ILE A 59 6.56 -9.93 -7.64
C ILE A 59 7.36 -10.91 -8.52
N ALA A 60 7.46 -12.18 -8.14
CA ALA A 60 8.14 -13.19 -8.94
C ALA A 60 7.43 -13.38 -10.29
N TRP A 61 6.09 -13.47 -10.27
CA TRP A 61 5.28 -13.58 -11.47
C TRP A 61 5.41 -12.36 -12.38
N THR A 62 5.38 -11.14 -11.82
CA THR A 62 5.52 -9.93 -12.65
C THR A 62 6.91 -9.81 -13.25
N LYS A 63 7.97 -10.18 -12.52
CA LYS A 63 9.34 -10.23 -13.07
C LYS A 63 9.47 -11.24 -14.21
N GLN A 64 8.82 -12.39 -14.09
CA GLN A 64 8.82 -13.40 -15.14
C GLN A 64 8.04 -12.93 -16.38
N ARG A 65 6.87 -12.32 -16.19
CA ARG A 65 5.97 -11.94 -17.30
C ARG A 65 6.32 -10.61 -17.96
N TYR A 66 6.83 -9.66 -17.18
CA TYR A 66 7.11 -8.28 -17.61
C TYR A 66 8.59 -7.92 -17.47
N GLY A 67 9.51 -8.89 -17.46
CA GLY A 67 10.93 -8.67 -17.21
C GLY A 67 11.66 -7.72 -18.16
N GLY A 68 11.03 -7.34 -19.29
CA GLY A 68 11.54 -6.30 -20.20
C GLY A 68 11.11 -4.87 -19.83
N GLU A 69 10.21 -4.69 -18.86
CA GLU A 69 9.80 -3.37 -18.36
C GLU A 69 10.82 -2.81 -17.37
N GLN A 70 10.87 -1.48 -17.24
CA GLN A 70 11.80 -0.81 -16.34
C GLN A 70 11.51 -1.07 -14.85
N CYS A 71 10.23 -1.30 -14.50
CA CYS A 71 9.80 -1.55 -13.11
C CYS A 71 8.68 -2.61 -13.06
N PRO A 72 9.00 -3.90 -13.31
CA PRO A 72 8.02 -4.97 -13.39
C PRO A 72 7.31 -5.24 -12.04
N GLU A 73 7.97 -4.98 -10.91
CA GLU A 73 7.40 -5.15 -9.56
C GLU A 73 6.37 -4.10 -9.15
N LEU A 74 6.21 -3.00 -9.90
CA LEU A 74 5.20 -2.00 -9.58
C LEU A 74 3.80 -2.57 -9.78
N VAL A 75 2.97 -2.41 -8.75
CA VAL A 75 1.60 -2.87 -8.77
C VAL A 75 0.75 -1.88 -9.56
N ASP A 76 0.03 -2.39 -10.55
CA ASP A 76 -1.06 -1.67 -11.20
C ASP A 76 -2.32 -2.57 -11.24
N GLY A 77 -3.46 -1.99 -11.63
CA GLY A 77 -4.71 -2.72 -11.70
C GLY A 77 -4.74 -3.84 -12.75
N THR A 78 -4.00 -3.67 -13.85
CA THR A 78 -3.94 -4.63 -14.96
C THR A 78 -3.11 -5.85 -14.58
N LYS A 79 -1.97 -5.65 -13.93
CA LYS A 79 -1.07 -6.67 -13.38
C LYS A 79 -1.77 -7.44 -12.28
N LEU A 80 -2.49 -6.76 -11.37
CA LEU A 80 -3.30 -7.44 -10.35
C LEU A 80 -4.37 -8.34 -11.00
N HIS A 81 -5.17 -7.80 -11.93
CA HIS A 81 -6.19 -8.59 -12.62
C HIS A 81 -5.57 -9.79 -13.36
N SER A 82 -4.50 -9.57 -14.11
CA SER A 82 -3.83 -10.60 -14.91
C SER A 82 -3.22 -11.69 -14.04
N PHE A 83 -2.62 -11.33 -12.90
CA PHE A 83 -2.10 -12.29 -11.95
C PHE A 83 -3.20 -13.18 -11.38
N LEU A 84 -4.31 -12.58 -10.93
CA LEU A 84 -5.42 -13.36 -10.38
C LEU A 84 -6.04 -14.29 -11.43
N ALA A 85 -6.30 -13.78 -12.63
CA ALA A 85 -6.94 -14.54 -13.70
C ALA A 85 -6.08 -15.69 -14.24
N HIS A 86 -4.76 -15.52 -14.33
CA HIS A 86 -3.86 -16.54 -14.89
C HIS A 86 -3.29 -17.51 -13.85
N GLU A 87 -2.96 -17.02 -12.64
CA GLU A 87 -2.14 -17.78 -11.69
C GLU A 87 -2.94 -18.35 -10.53
N GLN A 88 -4.07 -17.71 -10.17
CA GLN A 88 -4.81 -18.03 -8.94
C GLN A 88 -6.19 -18.64 -9.21
N VAL A 89 -6.90 -18.18 -10.25
CA VAL A 89 -8.16 -18.80 -10.66
C VAL A 89 -7.87 -20.18 -11.24
N GLY A 90 -8.52 -21.22 -10.70
CA GLY A 90 -8.36 -22.60 -11.13
C GLY A 90 -7.14 -23.35 -10.57
N ARG A 91 -6.29 -22.68 -9.76
CA ARG A 91 -5.17 -23.34 -9.09
C ARG A 91 -5.69 -24.40 -8.10
N PRO A 92 -5.14 -25.62 -8.07
CA PRO A 92 -5.54 -26.61 -7.08
C PRO A 92 -5.14 -26.15 -5.67
N THR A 93 -6.05 -26.32 -4.70
CA THR A 93 -5.72 -26.12 -3.29
C THR A 93 -4.68 -27.14 -2.87
N LYS A 94 -3.77 -26.79 -1.96
CA LYS A 94 -2.82 -27.76 -1.38
C LYS A 94 -3.40 -28.52 -0.19
N ARG A 95 -4.57 -28.11 0.29
CA ARG A 95 -5.21 -28.67 1.48
C ARG A 95 -6.49 -29.40 1.08
N PRO A 96 -6.62 -30.70 1.36
CA PRO A 96 -7.85 -31.42 1.09
C PRO A 96 -8.98 -30.83 1.95
N ARG A 97 -10.10 -30.46 1.32
CA ARG A 97 -11.33 -30.16 2.06
C ARG A 97 -12.03 -31.44 2.48
N LYS A 98 -12.88 -31.31 3.49
CA LYS A 98 -13.73 -32.37 4.06
C LYS A 98 -14.90 -32.77 3.13
N THR A 99 -14.67 -32.73 1.83
CA THR A 99 -15.67 -32.92 0.76
C THR A 99 -15.44 -34.22 -0.02
N GLY A 100 -14.44 -35.02 0.33
CA GLY A 100 -14.18 -36.32 -0.30
C GLY A 100 -13.54 -36.27 -1.69
N ALA A 101 -13.56 -35.12 -2.37
CA ALA A 101 -12.85 -34.89 -3.63
C ALA A 101 -11.33 -34.79 -3.42
N SER A 102 -10.55 -35.22 -4.41
CA SER A 102 -9.09 -35.14 -4.36
C SER A 102 -8.61 -33.68 -4.36
N THR A 103 -7.43 -33.45 -3.78
CA THR A 103 -6.83 -32.11 -3.65
C THR A 103 -6.62 -31.42 -5.01
N ASP A 104 -6.37 -32.22 -6.07
CA ASP A 104 -6.13 -31.74 -7.44
C ASP A 104 -7.40 -31.27 -8.17
N GLU A 105 -8.58 -31.75 -7.75
CA GLU A 105 -9.87 -31.34 -8.32
C GLU A 105 -10.47 -30.10 -7.63
N GLN A 106 -9.91 -29.71 -6.48
CA GLN A 106 -10.43 -28.61 -5.70
C GLN A 106 -9.66 -27.33 -6.04
N ALA A 107 -10.28 -26.44 -6.81
CA ALA A 107 -9.70 -25.11 -7.03
C ALA A 107 -9.65 -24.28 -5.72
N ILE A 108 -8.72 -23.33 -5.68
CA ILE A 108 -8.66 -22.30 -4.66
C ILE A 108 -9.99 -21.51 -4.66
N GLY A 109 -10.58 -21.32 -3.47
CA GLY A 109 -11.84 -20.60 -3.32
C GLY A 109 -11.68 -19.08 -3.20
N TYR A 110 -12.80 -18.37 -3.36
CA TYR A 110 -12.93 -16.91 -3.26
C TYR A 110 -12.10 -16.28 -2.13
N SER A 111 -12.20 -16.81 -0.90
CA SER A 111 -11.55 -16.23 0.28
C SER A 111 -10.02 -16.14 0.15
N THR A 112 -9.41 -17.07 -0.58
CA THR A 112 -7.97 -17.06 -0.80
C THR A 112 -7.59 -16.04 -1.88
N ILE A 113 -8.37 -15.94 -2.96
CA ILE A 113 -8.17 -14.96 -4.03
C ILE A 113 -8.37 -13.54 -3.50
N GLU A 114 -9.34 -13.34 -2.61
CA GLU A 114 -9.53 -12.08 -1.89
C GLU A 114 -8.33 -11.77 -0.97
N ALA A 115 -7.76 -12.79 -0.31
CA ALA A 115 -6.55 -12.61 0.49
C ALA A 115 -5.33 -12.21 -0.36
N TYR A 116 -5.17 -12.75 -1.58
CA TYR A 116 -4.16 -12.30 -2.54
C TYR A 116 -4.40 -10.85 -2.96
N THR A 117 -5.65 -10.51 -3.29
CA THR A 117 -6.04 -9.15 -3.67
C THR A 117 -5.67 -8.14 -2.59
N ASN A 118 -6.02 -8.42 -1.33
CA ASN A 118 -5.73 -7.54 -0.20
C ASN A 118 -4.21 -7.41 0.06
N ALA A 119 -3.47 -8.52 -0.04
CA ALA A 119 -2.01 -8.49 0.14
C ALA A 119 -1.31 -7.65 -0.94
N ILE A 120 -1.78 -7.70 -2.20
CA ILE A 120 -1.21 -6.92 -3.30
C ILE A 120 -1.62 -5.44 -3.24
N ILE A 121 -2.83 -5.13 -2.76
CA ILE A 121 -3.24 -3.74 -2.46
C ILE A 121 -2.35 -3.15 -1.36
N ASP A 122 -2.03 -3.93 -0.33
CA ASP A 122 -1.11 -3.48 0.74
C ASP A 122 0.32 -3.23 0.22
N LEU A 123 0.79 -4.07 -0.71
CA LEU A 123 2.04 -3.84 -1.43
C LEU A 123 1.99 -2.53 -2.23
N TRP A 124 0.93 -2.32 -3.02
CA TRP A 124 0.72 -1.06 -3.76
C TRP A 124 0.73 0.16 -2.83
N GLN A 125 0.00 0.10 -1.72
CA GLN A 125 -0.04 1.20 -0.75
C GLN A 125 1.36 1.50 -0.21
N SER A 126 2.14 0.46 0.09
CA SER A 126 3.53 0.61 0.53
C SER A 126 4.41 1.25 -0.55
N GLN A 127 4.21 0.92 -1.83
CA GLN A 127 4.93 1.53 -2.95
C GLN A 127 4.54 3.00 -3.16
N VAL A 128 3.26 3.35 -2.97
CA VAL A 128 2.77 4.74 -3.02
C VAL A 128 3.35 5.54 -1.86
N ASP A 129 3.33 4.99 -0.64
CA ASP A 129 3.87 5.65 0.55
C ASP A 129 5.39 5.91 0.44
N LEU A 130 6.11 5.06 -0.28
CA LEU A 130 7.54 5.24 -0.61
C LEU A 130 7.78 6.19 -1.79
N GLY A 131 6.73 6.65 -2.47
CA GLY A 131 6.83 7.53 -3.63
C GLY A 131 7.36 6.86 -4.90
N ILE A 132 7.41 5.53 -4.95
CA ILE A 132 7.91 4.77 -6.11
C ILE A 132 6.79 4.36 -7.08
N ASN A 133 5.54 4.40 -6.65
CA ASN A 133 4.39 4.06 -7.48
C ASN A 133 3.38 5.21 -7.51
N SER A 134 3.07 5.71 -8.70
CA SER A 134 2.06 6.75 -8.94
C SER A 134 0.81 6.21 -9.65
N SER A 135 0.70 4.89 -9.79
CA SER A 135 -0.43 4.24 -10.44
C SER A 135 -1.70 4.36 -9.60
N SER A 136 -2.85 4.44 -10.26
CA SER A 136 -4.16 4.42 -9.60
C SER A 136 -4.37 3.13 -8.79
N HIS A 137 -5.29 3.19 -7.83
CA HIS A 137 -5.60 2.07 -6.94
C HIS A 137 -5.89 0.77 -7.72
N PRO A 138 -5.24 -0.36 -7.38
CA PRO A 138 -5.21 -1.55 -8.24
C PRO A 138 -6.52 -2.35 -8.25
N ARG A 139 -7.42 -2.17 -7.27
CA ARG A 139 -8.76 -2.80 -7.26
C ARG A 139 -9.74 -2.12 -8.23
N THR A 140 -9.50 -2.31 -9.52
CA THR A 140 -10.32 -1.78 -10.62
C THR A 140 -11.66 -2.51 -10.77
N ALA A 141 -12.53 -2.00 -11.64
CA ALA A 141 -13.80 -2.66 -11.97
C ALA A 141 -13.61 -4.09 -12.51
N ALA A 142 -12.56 -4.33 -13.29
CA ALA A 142 -12.21 -5.66 -13.81
C ALA A 142 -11.85 -6.64 -12.68
N VAL A 143 -11.06 -6.19 -11.69
CA VAL A 143 -10.74 -7.02 -10.50
C VAL A 143 -12.00 -7.36 -9.71
N LYS A 144 -12.92 -6.40 -9.56
CA LYS A 144 -14.21 -6.65 -8.88
C LYS A 144 -15.06 -7.68 -9.63
N ALA A 145 -15.15 -7.57 -10.96
CA ALA A 145 -15.87 -8.53 -11.79
C ALA A 145 -15.26 -9.94 -11.71
N LEU A 146 -13.93 -10.05 -11.73
CA LEU A 146 -13.23 -11.32 -11.55
C LEU A 146 -13.56 -11.97 -10.20
N LEU A 147 -13.50 -11.19 -9.11
CA LEU A 147 -13.82 -11.70 -7.77
C LEU A 147 -15.27 -12.18 -7.66
N HIS A 148 -16.21 -11.46 -8.27
CA HIS A 148 -17.62 -11.86 -8.31
C HIS A 148 -17.83 -13.19 -9.05
N ASN A 149 -17.09 -13.44 -10.13
CA ASN A 149 -17.22 -14.67 -10.90
C ASN A 149 -16.66 -15.92 -10.19
N VAL A 150 -15.92 -15.73 -9.08
CA VAL A 150 -15.30 -16.82 -8.31
C VAL A 150 -16.01 -17.04 -6.95
N GLN A 151 -16.96 -16.17 -6.59
CA GLN A 151 -17.79 -16.27 -5.39
C GLN A 151 -18.83 -17.37 -5.54
#